data_AF-A0A3B8WG24-F1
#
_entry.id   AF-A0A3B8WG24-F1
#
_cell.length_a   1.000
_cell.length_b   1.000
_cell.length_c   1.000
_cell.angle_alpha   90.00
_cell.angle_beta   90.00
_cell.angle_gamma   90.00
#
_symmetry.space_group_name_H-M   'P 1'
#
loop_
_entity.id
_entity.type
_entity.pdbx_description
1 polymer ?
#
loop_
_entity_poly.entity_id
_entity_poly.type
_entity_poly.pdbx_seq_one_letter_code
_entity_poly.pdbx_strand_id
1 'polypeptide(L)'
;KNGDHYWVDAYVTPIMKNGELVEFQSVRCQPRRSQVRRAEKAYAAWNRGSLPRRFLAVSPPLISKLACLYGLLAGSLLVFGLTSLSIPEMAVLQALVLSVFGVLFWLTLPMMRTAREACCDAHPVM
;
A
#
# COMPACT_ATOMS: atom_id res chain seq x y z
N LYS A 1 -30.79 4.40 14.86
CA LYS A 1 -30.77 3.81 13.49
C LYS A 1 -31.54 2.50 13.57
N ASN A 2 -32.58 2.30 12.76
CA ASN A 2 -33.52 1.17 12.85
C ASN A 2 -32.95 -0.22 12.46
N GLY A 3 -31.63 -0.41 12.44
CA GLY A 3 -30.98 -1.71 12.20
C GLY A 3 -31.07 -2.26 10.76
N ASP A 4 -32.09 -1.85 10.00
CA ASP A 4 -32.34 -2.35 8.65
C ASP A 4 -31.31 -1.85 7.64
N HIS A 5 -30.72 -2.79 6.92
CA HIS A 5 -29.80 -2.55 5.82
C HIS A 5 -29.99 -3.62 4.74
N TYR A 6 -29.69 -3.27 3.50
CA TYR A 6 -29.63 -4.23 2.40
C TYR A 6 -28.23 -4.22 1.79
N TRP A 7 -27.76 -5.40 1.40
CA TRP A 7 -26.45 -5.57 0.80
C TRP A 7 -26.52 -5.35 -0.71
N VAL A 8 -25.58 -4.56 -1.24
CA VAL A 8 -25.39 -4.36 -2.69
C VAL A 8 -23.94 -4.62 -3.06
N ASP A 9 -23.74 -5.21 -4.24
CA ASP A 9 -22.46 -5.14 -4.95
C ASP A 9 -22.54 -3.95 -5.90
N ALA A 10 -21.69 -2.95 -5.74
CA ALA A 10 -21.79 -1.69 -6.47
C ALA A 10 -20.51 -1.40 -7.23
N TYR A 11 -20.65 -1.03 -8.50
CA TYR A 11 -19.54 -0.58 -9.35
C TYR A 11 -19.91 0.72 -10.05
N VAL A 12 -18.90 1.49 -10.42
CA VAL A 12 -19.06 2.77 -11.13
C VAL A 12 -18.63 2.55 -12.58
N THR A 13 -19.55 2.76 -13.51
CA THR A 13 -19.30 2.61 -14.94
C THR A 13 -19.35 3.99 -15.60
N PRO A 14 -18.31 4.41 -16.35
CA PRO A 14 -18.39 5.62 -17.16
C PRO A 14 -19.32 5.40 -18.35
N ILE A 15 -20.16 6.40 -18.66
CA ILE A 15 -21.02 6.39 -19.83
C ILE A 15 -20.47 7.38 -20.86
N MET A 16 -20.21 6.87 -22.05
CA MET A 16 -19.62 7.60 -23.16
C MET A 16 -20.68 7.90 -24.22
N LYS A 17 -20.70 9.12 -24.76
CA LYS A 17 -21.52 9.50 -25.90
C LYS A 17 -20.63 10.16 -26.94
N ASN A 18 -20.65 9.65 -28.18
CA ASN A 18 -19.80 10.15 -29.27
C ASN A 18 -18.29 10.18 -28.94
N GLY A 19 -17.81 9.27 -28.10
CA GLY A 19 -16.41 9.23 -27.65
C GLY A 19 -16.07 10.17 -26.49
N GLU A 20 -17.03 10.96 -26.02
CA GLU A 20 -16.86 11.87 -24.87
C GLU A 20 -17.50 11.29 -23.60
N LEU A 21 -16.84 11.48 -22.45
CA LEU A 21 -17.36 11.07 -21.15
C LEU A 21 -18.48 12.03 -20.73
N VAL A 22 -19.68 11.50 -20.51
CA VAL A 22 -20.86 12.32 -20.17
C VAL A 22 -21.29 12.14 -18.72
N GLU A 23 -21.21 10.94 -18.18
CA GLU A 23 -21.64 10.66 -16.80
C GLU A 23 -20.93 9.44 -16.20
N PHE A 24 -21.05 9.30 -14.89
CA PHE A 24 -20.69 8.09 -14.15
C PHE A 24 -21.95 7.49 -13.53
N GLN A 25 -22.19 6.21 -13.79
CA GLN A 25 -23.34 5.50 -13.28
C GLN A 25 -22.94 4.47 -12.23
N SER A 26 -23.57 4.54 -11.05
CA SER A 26 -23.47 3.49 -10.04
C SER A 26 -24.42 2.35 -10.41
N VAL A 27 -23.85 1.24 -10.87
CA VAL A 27 -24.60 0.02 -11.13
C VAL A 27 -24.55 -0.83 -9.87
N ARG A 28 -25.74 -1.25 -9.39
CA ARG A 28 -25.90 -2.04 -8.17
C ARG A 28 -26.51 -3.38 -8.53
N CYS A 29 -25.85 -4.45 -8.12
CA CYS A 29 -26.32 -5.81 -8.32
C CYS A 29 -26.52 -6.51 -6.98
N GLN A 30 -27.34 -7.57 -7.00
CA GLN A 30 -27.50 -8.41 -5.84
C GLN A 30 -26.18 -9.16 -5.55
N PRO A 31 -25.60 -9.01 -4.36
CA PRO A 31 -24.37 -9.69 -4.01
C PRO A 31 -24.60 -11.18 -3.80
N ARG A 32 -23.57 -11.98 -4.05
CA ARG A 32 -23.59 -13.41 -3.73
C ARG A 32 -23.65 -13.59 -2.22
N ARG A 33 -24.32 -14.66 -1.74
CA ARG A 33 -24.40 -14.97 -0.30
C ARG A 33 -23.02 -15.09 0.38
N SER A 34 -21.98 -15.52 -0.35
CA SER A 34 -20.61 -15.58 0.16
C SER A 34 -19.99 -14.20 0.42
N GLN A 35 -20.33 -13.19 -0.40
CA GLN A 35 -19.90 -11.80 -0.20
C GLN A 35 -20.60 -11.21 1.03
N VAL A 36 -21.91 -11.45 1.16
CA VAL A 36 -22.71 -11.02 2.32
C VAL A 36 -22.12 -11.56 3.64
N ARG A 37 -21.92 -12.88 3.76
CA ARG A 37 -21.35 -13.49 4.96
C ARG A 37 -19.97 -12.95 5.33
N ARG A 38 -19.13 -12.68 4.32
CA ARG A 38 -17.81 -12.06 4.53
C ARG A 38 -17.93 -10.64 5.06
N ALA A 39 -18.82 -9.85 4.48
CA ALA A 39 -19.06 -8.48 4.89
C ALA A 39 -19.62 -8.43 6.32
N GLU A 40 -20.64 -9.22 6.64
CA GLU A 40 -21.21 -9.32 8.00
C GLU A 40 -20.13 -9.59 9.05
N LYS A 41 -19.22 -10.55 8.80
CA LYS A 41 -18.11 -10.85 9.72
C LYS A 41 -17.17 -9.64 9.89
N ALA A 42 -16.88 -8.92 8.82
CA ALA A 42 -16.01 -7.75 8.85
C ALA A 42 -16.67 -6.58 9.60
N TYR A 43 -17.92 -6.24 9.25
CA TYR A 43 -18.67 -5.16 9.88
C TYR A 43 -18.99 -5.44 11.35
N ALA A 44 -19.27 -6.70 11.72
CA ALA A 44 -19.44 -7.06 13.12
C ALA A 44 -18.17 -6.83 13.94
N ALA A 45 -16.99 -7.14 13.36
CA ALA A 45 -15.71 -6.88 14.01
C ALA A 45 -15.42 -5.38 14.10
N TRP A 46 -15.70 -4.63 13.03
CA TRP A 46 -15.60 -3.17 12.96
C TRP A 46 -16.46 -2.49 14.03
N ASN A 47 -17.74 -2.85 14.13
CA ASN A 47 -18.68 -2.25 15.08
C ASN A 47 -18.29 -2.50 16.55
N ARG A 48 -17.48 -3.52 16.82
CA ARG A 48 -16.91 -3.79 18.16
C ARG A 48 -15.59 -3.06 18.41
N GLY A 49 -15.14 -2.19 17.50
CA GLY A 49 -13.83 -1.53 17.57
C GLY A 49 -12.64 -2.46 17.33
N SER A 50 -12.90 -3.71 16.95
CA SER A 50 -11.86 -4.72 16.73
C SER A 50 -11.67 -4.96 15.24
N LEU A 51 -10.86 -4.16 14.57
CA LEU A 51 -10.46 -4.46 13.20
C LEU A 51 -9.34 -5.51 13.21
N PRO A 52 -9.56 -6.71 12.62
CA PRO A 52 -8.47 -7.68 12.48
C PRO A 52 -7.27 -7.02 11.79
N ARG A 53 -6.05 -7.20 12.33
CA ARG A 53 -4.80 -6.58 11.80
C ARG A 53 -4.60 -6.74 10.29
N ARG A 54 -5.14 -7.82 9.69
CA ARG A 54 -5.13 -8.04 8.24
C ARG A 54 -5.87 -6.95 7.44
N PHE A 55 -6.90 -6.33 8.02
CA PHE A 55 -7.65 -5.22 7.42
C PHE A 55 -7.01 -3.87 7.73
N LEU A 56 -6.12 -3.81 8.72
CA LEU A 56 -5.31 -2.63 9.03
C LEU A 56 -4.08 -2.51 8.10
N ALA A 57 -3.91 -3.44 7.14
CA ALA A 57 -2.82 -3.45 6.17
C ALA A 57 -1.44 -3.11 6.78
N VAL A 58 -1.18 -3.61 8.00
CA VAL A 58 0.04 -3.32 8.77
C VAL A 58 1.23 -4.08 8.18
N SER A 59 1.60 -3.72 6.96
CA SER A 59 2.90 -4.06 6.40
C SER A 59 3.90 -3.01 6.89
N PRO A 60 5.15 -3.38 7.21
CA PRO A 60 6.17 -2.39 7.52
C PRO A 60 6.27 -1.41 6.35
N PRO A 61 6.44 -0.10 6.62
CA PRO A 61 6.43 0.91 5.57
C PRO A 61 7.53 0.58 4.56
N LEU A 62 7.28 0.90 3.30
CA LEU A 62 8.20 0.62 2.20
C LEU A 62 9.62 1.15 2.49
N ILE A 63 9.73 2.29 3.16
CA ILE A 63 11.00 2.86 3.63
C ILE A 63 11.75 1.92 4.56
N SER A 64 11.09 1.28 5.53
CA SER A 64 11.75 0.33 6.43
C SER A 64 12.27 -0.90 5.68
N LYS A 65 11.53 -1.36 4.66
CA LYS A 65 11.98 -2.48 3.81
C LYS A 65 13.19 -2.07 2.97
N LEU A 66 13.16 -0.89 2.36
CA LEU A 66 14.27 -0.35 1.57
C LEU A 66 15.52 -0.10 2.44
N ALA A 67 15.35 0.45 3.65
CA ALA A 67 16.44 0.69 4.59
C ALA A 67 17.07 -0.62 5.08
N CYS A 68 16.25 -1.63 5.38
CA CYS A 68 16.74 -2.96 5.74
C CYS A 68 17.55 -3.60 4.60
N LEU A 69 17.03 -3.53 3.37
CA LEU A 69 17.73 -4.06 2.19
C LEU A 69 19.05 -3.31 1.93
N TYR A 70 19.05 -1.98 2.02
CA TYR A 70 20.26 -1.17 1.92
C TYR A 70 21.29 -1.58 2.97
N GLY A 71 20.87 -1.70 4.24
CA GLY A 71 21.76 -2.08 5.34
C GLY A 71 22.40 -3.46 5.14
N LEU A 72 21.63 -4.44 4.68
CA LEU A 72 22.15 -5.77 4.35
C LEU A 72 23.17 -5.71 3.20
N LEU A 73 22.86 -4.97 2.13
CA LEU A 73 23.71 -4.88 0.96
C LEU A 73 25.01 -4.10 1.25
N ALA A 74 24.90 -2.92 1.87
CA ALA A 74 26.02 -2.10 2.28
C ALA A 74 26.89 -2.80 3.34
N GLY A 75 26.27 -3.50 4.29
CA GLY A 75 26.98 -4.32 5.29
C GLY A 75 27.73 -5.49 4.66
N SER A 76 27.11 -6.22 3.74
CA SER A 76 27.78 -7.31 3.02
C SER A 76 28.97 -6.81 2.20
N LEU A 77 28.82 -5.66 1.55
CA LEU A 77 29.88 -5.03 0.76
C LEU A 77 31.06 -4.56 1.64
N LEU A 78 30.80 -4.10 2.87
CA LEU A 78 31.85 -3.80 3.84
C LEU A 78 32.60 -5.07 4.27
N VAL A 79 31.87 -6.11 4.69
CA VAL A 79 32.48 -7.35 5.20
C VAL A 79 33.32 -8.06 4.14
N PHE A 80 32.79 -8.22 2.92
CA PHE A 80 33.51 -8.88 1.82
C PHE A 80 34.52 -7.97 1.14
N GLY A 81 34.31 -6.65 1.14
CA GLY A 81 35.24 -5.71 0.54
C GLY A 81 36.56 -5.61 1.29
N LEU A 82 36.52 -5.70 2.62
CA LEU A 82 37.72 -5.65 3.48
C LEU A 82 38.74 -6.76 3.19
N THR A 83 38.32 -7.90 2.61
CA THR A 83 39.21 -9.02 2.32
C THR A 83 39.79 -9.00 0.91
N SER A 84 39.18 -8.26 -0.01
CA SER A 84 39.39 -8.49 -1.46
C SER A 84 39.56 -7.22 -2.28
N LEU A 85 39.14 -6.05 -1.77
CA LEU A 85 39.08 -4.81 -2.51
C LEU A 85 39.91 -3.72 -1.83
N SER A 86 40.45 -2.81 -2.64
CA SER A 86 41.12 -1.62 -2.14
C SER A 86 40.10 -0.58 -1.61
N ILE A 87 40.53 0.28 -0.69
CA ILE A 87 39.70 1.36 -0.12
C ILE A 87 38.98 2.21 -1.19
N PRO A 88 39.63 2.66 -2.29
CA PRO A 88 38.93 3.46 -3.30
C PRO A 88 37.85 2.68 -4.06
N GLU A 89 38.05 1.40 -4.37
CA GLU A 89 37.05 0.58 -5.06
C GLU A 89 35.83 0.33 -4.17
N MET A 90 36.05 0.09 -2.87
CA MET A 90 34.98 -0.01 -1.89
C MET A 90 34.16 1.27 -1.78
N ALA A 91 34.83 2.44 -1.78
CA ALA A 91 34.15 3.73 -1.71
C ALA A 91 33.24 3.99 -2.92
N VAL A 92 33.71 3.65 -4.14
CA VAL A 92 32.92 3.78 -5.37
C VAL A 92 31.70 2.86 -5.34
N LEU A 93 31.86 1.60 -4.92
CA LEU A 93 30.75 0.65 -4.84
C LEU A 93 29.71 1.08 -3.79
N GLN A 94 30.14 1.57 -2.63
CA GLN A 94 29.23 2.11 -1.60
C GLN A 94 28.47 3.34 -2.10
N ALA A 95 29.14 4.26 -2.80
CA ALA A 95 28.50 5.43 -3.39
C ALA A 95 27.46 5.02 -4.47
N LEU A 96 27.77 4.01 -5.27
CA LEU A 96 26.83 3.46 -6.25
C LEU A 96 25.59 2.86 -5.58
N VAL A 97 25.78 2.02 -4.57
CA VAL A 97 24.67 1.44 -3.80
C VAL A 97 23.82 2.54 -3.17
N LEU A 98 24.44 3.52 -2.50
CA LEU A 98 23.72 4.63 -1.88
C LEU A 98 22.93 5.44 -2.91
N SER A 99 23.49 5.71 -4.10
CA SER A 99 22.80 6.48 -5.14
C SER A 99 21.59 5.72 -5.70
N VAL A 100 21.69 4.40 -5.92
CA VAL A 100 20.56 3.56 -6.37
C VAL A 100 19.43 3.58 -5.34
N PHE A 101 19.74 3.39 -4.05
CA PHE A 101 18.72 3.42 -3.00
C PHE A 101 18.15 4.82 -2.79
N GLY A 102 18.94 5.88 -2.98
CA GLY A 102 18.47 7.27 -2.97
C GLY A 102 17.48 7.55 -4.10
N VAL A 103 17.75 7.09 -5.32
CA VAL A 103 16.84 7.21 -6.46
C VAL A 103 15.55 6.42 -6.23
N LEU A 104 15.64 5.18 -5.76
CA LEU A 104 14.47 4.36 -5.41
C LEU A 104 13.62 5.03 -4.33
N PHE A 105 14.24 5.62 -3.31
CA PHE A 105 13.54 6.38 -2.28
C PHE A 105 12.83 7.60 -2.87
N TRP A 106 13.49 8.36 -3.73
CA TRP A 106 12.89 9.54 -4.39
C TRP A 106 11.69 9.18 -5.26
N LEU A 107 11.80 8.11 -6.07
CA LEU A 107 10.73 7.62 -6.93
C LEU A 107 9.53 7.07 -6.14
N THR A 108 9.77 6.49 -4.95
CA THR A 108 8.70 5.90 -4.13
C THR A 108 8.02 6.91 -3.20
N LEU A 109 8.68 8.03 -2.90
CA LEU A 109 8.17 9.08 -2.03
C LEU A 109 6.76 9.62 -2.41
N PRO A 110 6.48 10.00 -3.68
CA PRO A 110 5.15 10.52 -4.04
C PRO A 110 4.06 9.46 -3.87
N MET A 111 4.35 8.20 -4.25
CA MET A 111 3.41 7.09 -4.09
C MET A 111 3.10 6.80 -2.62
N MET A 112 4.10 6.93 -1.74
CA MET A 112 3.90 6.76 -0.30
C MET A 112 3.10 7.88 0.34
N ARG A 113 3.28 9.13 -0.13
CA ARG A 113 2.52 10.29 0.37
C ARG A 113 1.04 10.15 0.02
N THR A 114 0.73 9.87 -1.25
CA THR A 114 -0.66 9.71 -1.70
C THR A 114 -1.34 8.51 -1.06
N ALA A 115 -0.63 7.38 -0.88
CA ALA A 115 -1.17 6.23 -0.18
C ALA A 115 -1.47 6.52 1.29
N ARG A 116 -0.62 7.31 1.97
CA ARG A 116 -0.83 7.68 3.37
C ARG A 116 -2.00 8.65 3.53
N GLU A 117 -2.09 9.65 2.67
CA GLU A 117 -3.21 10.61 2.62
C GLU A 117 -4.54 9.88 2.40
N ALA A 118 -4.61 9.01 1.39
CA ALA A 118 -5.80 8.19 1.11
C ALA A 118 -6.21 7.29 2.29
N CYS A 119 -5.25 6.78 3.07
CA CYS A 119 -5.55 5.99 4.27
C CYS A 119 -6.04 6.84 5.44
N CYS A 120 -5.47 8.03 5.65
CA CYS A 120 -5.90 8.96 6.72
C CYS A 120 -7.34 9.45 6.49
N ASP A 121 -7.72 9.73 5.24
CA ASP A 121 -9.06 10.23 4.93
C ASP A 121 -10.14 9.12 4.96
N ALA A 122 -9.75 7.85 4.86
CA ALA A 122 -10.68 6.74 4.73
C ALA A 122 -11.24 6.20 6.06
N HIS A 123 -10.74 6.62 7.23
CA HIS A 123 -11.19 6.04 8.51
C HIS A 123 -11.16 7.01 9.71
N PRO A 124 -12.28 7.18 10.47
CA PRO A 124 -12.31 7.99 11.70
C PRO A 124 -11.62 7.36 12.93
N VAL A 125 -10.81 6.30 12.76
CA VAL A 125 -10.19 5.52 13.87
C VAL A 125 -8.70 5.24 13.56
N MET A 126 -8.16 5.73 12.45
CA MET A 126 -6.72 5.84 12.20
C MET A 126 -6.30 7.31 12.33
#